data_AF-A0A1Y6FMY6-F1
#
_entry.id   AF-A0A1Y6FMY6-F1
#
_cell.length_a   1.000
_cell.length_b   1.000
_cell.length_c   1.000
_cell.angle_alpha   90.00
_cell.angle_beta   90.00
_cell.angle_gamma   90.00
#
_symmetry.space_group_name_H-M   'P 1'
#
loop_
_entity.id
_entity.type
_entity.pdbx_description
1 polymer ?
#
loop_
_entity_poly.entity_id
_entity_poly.type
_entity_poly.pdbx_seq_one_letter_code
_entity_poly.pdbx_strand_id
1 'polypeptide(L)' 'MFSNIGVPGLILILIVALVVFGPNKLPEVGRAFGRSIREFKRATDGIADDIKEEIKEEIKEIKQETISLKK' A
#
# COMPACT_ATOMS: atom_id res chain seq x y z
N MET A 1 -16.37 25.81 -11.05
CA MET A 1 -16.08 26.87 -10.05
C MET A 1 -15.01 26.45 -9.04
N PHE A 2 -14.95 25.19 -8.56
CA PHE A 2 -13.91 24.72 -7.64
C PHE A 2 -12.55 24.39 -8.29
N SER A 3 -12.49 24.09 -9.60
CA SER A 3 -11.22 23.76 -10.28
C SER A 3 -10.23 24.94 -10.41
N ASN A 4 -10.69 26.18 -10.22
CA ASN A 4 -9.83 27.37 -10.19
C ASN A 4 -9.16 27.62 -8.82
N ILE A 5 -9.52 26.82 -7.81
CA ILE A 5 -9.03 27.01 -6.44
C ILE A 5 -7.60 26.49 -6.28
N GLY A 6 -7.17 25.56 -7.13
CA GLY A 6 -5.77 25.16 -7.32
C GLY A 6 -4.98 24.94 -6.02
N VAL A 7 -3.66 25.14 -6.12
CA VAL A 7 -2.75 25.14 -4.97
C VAL A 7 -3.11 26.22 -3.92
N PRO A 8 -3.53 27.44 -4.29
CA PRO A 8 -3.84 28.49 -3.32
C PRO A 8 -4.94 28.12 -2.31
N GLY A 9 -6.03 27.48 -2.75
CA GLY A 9 -7.08 27.09 -1.80
C GLY A 9 -6.76 25.83 -1.00
N LEU A 10 -5.89 24.95 -1.52
CA LEU A 10 -5.33 23.87 -0.69
C LEU A 10 -4.55 24.46 0.49
N ILE A 11 -3.76 25.51 0.26
CA ILE A 11 -3.03 26.23 1.32
C ILE A 11 -4.00 26.85 2.33
N LEU A 12 -5.10 27.47 1.87
CA LEU A 12 -6.12 28.03 2.76
C LEU A 12 -6.73 26.98 3.69
N ILE A 13 -7.09 25.81 3.14
CA ILE A 13 -7.62 24.68 3.90
C ILE A 13 -6.57 24.17 4.89
N LEU A 14 -5.31 24.06 4.47
CA LEU A 14 -4.20 23.69 5.35
C LEU A 14 -4.05 24.66 6.52
N ILE A 15 -4.11 25.98 6.28
CA ILE A 15 -4.02 26.97 7.36
C ILE A 15 -5.15 26.77 8.38
N VAL A 16 -6.40 26.60 7.92
CA VAL A 16 -7.54 26.34 8.82
C VAL A 16 -7.32 25.05 9.61
N ALA A 17 -6.89 23.97 8.95
CA ALA A 17 -6.58 22.72 9.61
C ALA A 17 -5.43 22.85 10.63
N LEU A 18 -4.40 23.63 10.32
CA LEU A 18 -3.27 23.90 11.22
C LEU A 18 -3.69 24.75 12.42
N VAL A 19 -4.68 25.64 12.28
CA VAL A 19 -5.22 26.39 13.43
C VAL A 19 -6.01 25.48 14.37
N VAL A 20 -6.81 24.57 13.81
CA VAL A 20 -7.63 23.63 14.60
C VAL A 20 -6.78 22.54 15.26
N PHE A 21 -5.90 21.90 14.50
CA PHE A 21 -5.13 20.75 14.95
C PHE A 21 -3.71 21.09 15.43
N GLY A 22 -3.15 22.23 15.00
CA GLY A 22 -1.78 22.63 15.27
C GLY A 22 -0.77 22.09 14.23
N PRO A 23 0.30 22.86 13.91
CA PRO A 23 1.32 22.46 12.93
C PRO A 23 2.16 21.26 13.33
N ASN A 24 2.23 20.94 14.62
CA ASN A 24 2.98 19.80 15.11
C ASN A 24 2.19 18.48 15.01
N LYS A 25 0.84 18.54 14.99
CA LYS A 25 -0.01 17.33 15.00
C LYS A 25 -0.12 16.66 13.64
N LEU A 26 -0.22 17.44 12.56
CA LEU A 26 -0.29 16.88 11.21
C LEU A 26 0.94 16.00 10.86
N PRO A 27 2.20 16.44 11.11
CA PRO A 27 3.37 15.59 10.92
C PRO A 27 3.43 14.39 11.86
N GLU A 28 2.98 14.53 13.11
CA GLU A 28 2.93 13.44 14.09
C GLU A 28 1.99 12.31 13.62
N VAL A 29 0.78 12.67 13.20
CA VAL A 29 -0.22 11.74 12.63
C VAL A 29 0.29 11.13 11.34
N GLY A 30 0.86 11.94 10.44
CA GLY A 30 1.42 11.45 9.17
C GLY A 30 2.55 10.43 9.38
N ARG A 31 3.42 10.64 10.38
CA ARG A 31 4.48 9.67 10.74
C ARG A 31 3.90 8.38 11.30
N ALA A 32 2.90 8.47 12.17
CA ALA A 32 2.24 7.29 12.73
C ALA A 32 1.54 6.46 11.63
N PHE A 33 0.71 7.12 10.84
CA PHE A 33 0.00 6.51 9.71
C PHE A 33 0.96 5.96 8.64
N GLY A 34 2.04 6.69 8.34
CA GLY A 34 3.05 6.24 7.38
C GLY A 34 3.81 4.99 7.83
N ARG A 35 4.05 4.82 9.14
CA ARG A 35 4.59 3.57 9.68
C ARG A 35 3.60 2.42 9.49
N SER A 36 2.32 2.63 9.84
CA SER A 36 1.27 1.62 9.65
C SER A 36 1.13 1.20 8.19
N ILE A 37 1.11 2.15 7.25
CA ILE A 37 1.07 1.82 5.81
C ILE A 37 2.30 1.04 5.38
N ARG A 38 3.50 1.40 5.86
CA ARG A 38 4.74 0.71 5.51
C ARG A 38 4.73 -0.73 6.02
N GLU A 39 4.28 -0.95 7.25
CA GLU A 39 4.16 -2.29 7.84
C GLU A 39 3.09 -3.12 7.12
N PHE A 40 1.94 -2.51 6.84
CA PHE A 40 0.87 -3.15 6.07
C PHE A 40 1.34 -3.57 4.66
N LYS A 41 2.09 -2.70 3.98
CA LYS A 41 2.69 -3.02 2.68
C LYS A 41 3.65 -4.20 2.80
N ARG A 42 4.55 -4.19 3.77
CA ARG A 42 5.51 -5.29 3.99
C ARG A 42 4.82 -6.63 4.26
N ALA A 43 3.76 -6.62 5.08
CA ALA A 43 2.98 -7.82 5.36
C ALA A 43 2.28 -8.33 4.09
N THR A 44 1.67 -7.42 3.32
CA THR A 44 1.01 -7.78 2.05
C THR A 44 2.00 -8.31 1.02
N ASP A 45 3.18 -7.68 0.88
CA ASP A 45 4.23 -8.12 -0.04
C ASP A 45 4.74 -9.52 0.34
N GLY A 46 4.97 -9.79 1.63
CA GLY A 46 5.36 -11.13 2.11
C GLY A 46 4.33 -12.21 1.79
N ILE A 47 3.05 -11.96 2.07
CA ILE A 47 1.96 -12.89 1.73
C ILE A 47 1.88 -13.13 0.22
N ALA A 48 2.07 -12.08 -0.59
CA ALA A 48 2.03 -12.21 -2.05
C ALA A 48 3.20 -13.05 -2.59
N ASP A 49 4.36 -12.99 -1.95
CA ASP A 49 5.52 -13.80 -2.32
C ASP A 49 5.34 -15.26 -1.88
N ASP A 50 4.83 -15.52 -0.67
CA ASP A 50 4.52 -16.86 -0.17
C ASP A 50 3.51 -17.59 -1.09
N ILE A 51 2.41 -16.91 -1.47
CA ILE A 51 1.40 -17.46 -2.40
C ILE A 51 2.01 -17.75 -3.78
N LYS A 52 2.93 -16.90 -4.26
CA LYS A 52 3.59 -17.12 -5.56
C LYS A 52 4.51 -18.33 -5.52
N GLU A 53 5.21 -18.57 -4.42
CA GLU A 53 6.06 -19.75 -4.26
C GLU A 53 5.21 -21.02 -4.22
N GLU A 54 4.13 -21.04 -3.43
CA GLU A 54 3.21 -22.18 -3.30
C GLU A 54 2.58 -22.56 -4.66
N ILE A 55 2.05 -21.56 -5.41
CA ILE A 55 1.50 -21.78 -6.76
C ILE A 55 2.56 -22.29 -7.73
N LYS A 56 3.81 -21.81 -7.62
CA LYS A 56 4.91 -22.23 -8.50
C LYS A 56 5.33 -23.68 -8.23
N GLU A 57 5.25 -24.13 -6.99
CA GLU A 57 5.49 -25.51 -6.60
C GLU A 57 4.36 -26.43 -7.11
N GLU A 58 3.09 -26.07 -6.90
CA GLU A 58 1.94 -26.81 -7.46
C GLU A 58 2.03 -26.95 -8.99
N ILE A 59 2.34 -25.87 -9.71
CA ILE A 59 2.47 -25.91 -11.18
C ILE A 59 3.62 -26.82 -11.63
N LYS A 60 4.71 -26.90 -10.85
CA LYS A 60 5.82 -27.82 -11.14
C LYS A 60 5.40 -29.28 -10.97
N GLU A 61 4.68 -29.60 -9.90
CA GLU A 61 4.18 -30.96 -9.64
C GLU A 61 3.20 -31.40 -10.72
N ILE A 62 2.21 -30.56 -11.06
CA ILE A 62 1.23 -30.83 -12.13
C ILE A 62 1.93 -31.04 -13.49
N LYS A 63 2.98 -30.26 -13.79
CA LYS A 63 3.76 -30.45 -15.03
C LYS A 63 4.48 -31.81 -15.04
N GLN A 64 5.04 -32.26 -13.92
CA GLN A 64 5.74 -33.54 -13.87
C GLN A 64 4.77 -34.72 -14.00
N GLU A 65 3.62 -34.67 -13.33
CA GLU A 65 2.55 -35.68 -13.47
C GLU A 65 2.07 -35.79 -14.91
N THR A 66 1.82 -34.65 -15.56
CA THR A 66 1.35 -34.63 -16.95
C THR A 66 2.38 -35.20 -17.93
N ILE A 67 3.68 -34.95 -17.70
CA ILE A 67 4.76 -35.50 -18.53
C ILE A 67 4.90 -37.01 -18.32
N SER A 68 4.67 -37.51 -17.11
CA SER A 68 4.72 -38.95 -16.81
C SER A 68 3.55 -39.73 -17.41
N LEU A 69 2.37 -39.12 -17.55
CA LEU A 69 1.18 -39.77 -18.14
C LEU A 69 1.22 -39.84 -19.68
N LYS A 70 2.07 -39.02 -20.32
CA LYS A 70 2.17 -38.93 -21.79
C LYS A 70 3.28 -39.80 -22.38
N LYS A 71 4.02 -40.54 -21.54
CA LYS A 71 5.14 -41.40 -21.91
C LYS A 71 4.74 -42.86 -21.80
#